data_AF-A0A372LXW8-F1
#
_entry.id   AF-A0A372LXW8-F1
#
_cell.length_a   1.000
_cell.length_b   1.000
_cell.length_c   1.000
_cell.angle_alpha   90.00
_cell.angle_beta   90.00
_cell.angle_gamma   90.00
#
_symmetry.space_group_name_H-M   'P 1'
#
loop_
_entity.id
_entity.type
_entity.pdbx_description
1 polymer ?
#
loop_
_entity_poly.entity_id
_entity_poly.type
_entity_poly.pdbx_seq_one_letter_code
_entity_poly.pdbx_strand_id
1 'polypeptide(L)'
;MTERPPQRTPNRQLAALIAEAGFSNAGLARRVDQLGLEHGLDLRYDKTSVTRWLRGQQPRGTTPALIAEVFTRRLGRRLSAQDLGLDACAPVYAGLEFAATPDEAIDIVSGLWRKDSGSHAELRKIAFTPAGLVVPSRDWLIGRADERVGRGERGADGPGGSGARVPAQGRALVPRQRKDTDRSPGQRVTSGDIAALRSVGELFRALDHAYGGGHARQALVRYLEHETEPMLRGVYSEPAGRRLFAAAADLTRLAGWTSYDIAAHGLAQRYFVQALRLSQAAADRAYGSYVLVTMSRQAVYLGHGREAVQLARVAQQGVGASAPPVVQALLHAVEARGHGVLGEVRACTAALVRAERAMTSARPGDEVPYWARYFDEGQLADEFAHCHRDLSQYRASAQHAERSLQLRAPAFARSRVFCRVVLATARLGLGELDQACALGAEAAQQASEMRSARAAEYVRDFERRLEPYRDASPVRSYRDRVAALG
;
A
#
# COMPACT_ATOMS: atom_id res chain seq x y z
N MET A 1 -39.60 -27.08 -9.32
CA MET A 1 -39.55 -26.15 -10.49
C MET A 1 -38.15 -25.60 -10.58
N THR A 2 -37.37 -26.08 -11.54
CA THR A 2 -36.01 -25.58 -11.83
C THR A 2 -36.15 -24.19 -12.47
N GLU A 3 -35.72 -23.14 -11.76
CA GLU A 3 -35.66 -21.79 -12.31
C GLU A 3 -34.82 -21.80 -13.60
N ARG A 4 -35.42 -21.33 -14.71
CA ARG A 4 -34.68 -21.11 -15.96
C ARG A 4 -33.57 -20.09 -15.67
N PRO A 5 -32.31 -20.36 -16.05
CA PRO A 5 -31.25 -19.36 -15.90
C PRO A 5 -31.62 -18.09 -16.68
N PRO A 6 -31.30 -16.89 -16.14
CA PRO A 6 -31.69 -15.63 -16.76
C PRO A 6 -31.18 -15.56 -18.20
N GLN A 7 -32.07 -15.16 -19.10
CA GLN A 7 -31.80 -15.04 -20.54
C GLN A 7 -30.75 -13.94 -20.74
N ARG A 8 -29.52 -14.33 -21.09
CA ARG A 8 -28.40 -13.38 -21.24
C ARG A 8 -28.52 -12.63 -22.56
N THR A 9 -28.59 -11.31 -22.50
CA THR A 9 -28.63 -10.44 -23.69
C THR A 9 -27.27 -10.45 -24.38
N PRO A 10 -27.19 -10.70 -25.71
CA PRO A 10 -25.93 -10.63 -26.44
C PRO A 10 -25.28 -9.24 -26.36
N ASN A 11 -23.96 -9.19 -26.12
CA ASN A 11 -23.21 -7.94 -26.01
C ASN A 11 -22.86 -7.41 -27.41
N ARG A 12 -23.74 -6.57 -27.95
CA ARG A 12 -23.59 -5.95 -29.29
C ARG A 12 -22.47 -4.92 -29.35
N GLN A 13 -22.17 -4.23 -28.24
CA GLN A 13 -21.12 -3.21 -28.18
C GLN A 13 -19.74 -3.84 -28.32
N LEU A 14 -19.48 -4.92 -27.57
CA LEU A 14 -18.24 -5.69 -27.71
C LEU A 14 -18.10 -6.29 -29.12
N ALA A 15 -19.18 -6.79 -29.71
CA ALA A 15 -19.17 -7.33 -31.07
C ALA A 15 -18.75 -6.27 -32.10
N ALA A 16 -19.30 -5.05 -32.01
CA ALA A 16 -18.96 -3.95 -32.89
C ALA A 16 -17.48 -3.54 -32.76
N LEU A 17 -16.98 -3.42 -31.53
CA LEU A 17 -15.58 -3.06 -31.28
C LEU A 17 -14.60 -4.15 -31.75
N ILE A 18 -14.93 -5.44 -31.58
CA ILE A 18 -14.13 -6.55 -32.12
C ILE A 18 -13.97 -6.41 -33.65
N ALA A 19 -15.07 -6.10 -34.35
CA ALA A 19 -15.05 -5.90 -35.80
C ALA A 19 -14.22 -4.67 -36.19
N GLU A 20 -14.43 -3.53 -35.52
CA GLU A 20 -13.69 -2.28 -35.75
C GLU A 20 -12.18 -2.45 -35.54
N ALA A 21 -11.78 -3.13 -34.46
CA ALA A 21 -10.38 -3.36 -34.12
C ALA A 21 -9.69 -4.43 -35.00
N GLY A 22 -10.47 -5.17 -35.78
CA GLY A 22 -9.99 -6.31 -36.58
C GLY A 22 -9.49 -7.48 -35.74
N PHE A 23 -10.08 -7.71 -34.57
CA PHE A 23 -9.69 -8.82 -33.71
C PHE A 23 -10.45 -10.10 -34.06
N SER A 24 -9.74 -11.24 -34.05
CA SER A 24 -10.39 -12.54 -33.90
C SER A 24 -10.64 -12.84 -32.43
N ASN A 25 -11.62 -13.69 -32.09
CA ASN A 25 -11.89 -14.07 -30.69
C ASN A 25 -10.64 -14.65 -30.00
N ALA A 26 -9.88 -15.50 -30.69
CA ALA A 26 -8.61 -16.02 -30.16
C ALA A 26 -7.51 -14.95 -30.07
N GLY A 27 -7.52 -13.96 -30.98
CA GLY A 27 -6.58 -12.83 -30.98
C GLY A 27 -6.83 -11.83 -29.85
N LEU A 28 -8.11 -11.60 -29.50
CA LEU A 28 -8.50 -10.80 -28.35
C LEU A 28 -8.11 -11.51 -27.05
N ALA A 29 -8.47 -12.79 -26.90
CA ALA A 29 -8.14 -13.58 -25.71
C ALA A 29 -6.65 -13.56 -25.39
N ARG A 30 -5.78 -13.84 -26.38
CA ARG A 30 -4.32 -13.78 -26.22
C ARG A 30 -3.80 -12.41 -25.80
N ARG A 31 -4.37 -11.32 -26.31
CA ARG A 31 -3.98 -9.95 -25.93
C ARG A 31 -4.41 -9.61 -24.51
N VAL A 32 -5.60 -10.08 -24.10
CA VAL A 32 -6.08 -9.92 -22.73
C VAL A 32 -5.20 -10.71 -21.77
N ASP A 33 -4.79 -11.93 -22.12
CA ASP A 33 -3.88 -12.74 -21.30
C ASP A 33 -2.47 -12.14 -21.25
N GLN A 34 -1.95 -11.67 -22.38
CA GLN A 34 -0.66 -10.97 -22.44
C GLN A 34 -0.68 -9.71 -21.59
N LEU A 35 -1.73 -8.90 -21.69
CA LEU A 35 -1.90 -7.73 -20.85
C LEU A 35 -2.10 -8.14 -19.39
N GLY A 36 -2.84 -9.20 -19.12
CA GLY A 36 -2.95 -9.80 -17.79
C GLY A 36 -1.57 -10.08 -17.19
N LEU A 37 -0.69 -10.74 -17.95
CA LEU A 37 0.69 -11.04 -17.55
C LEU A 37 1.53 -9.78 -17.31
N GLU A 38 1.43 -8.75 -18.18
CA GLU A 38 2.06 -7.43 -17.96
C GLU A 38 1.60 -6.81 -16.63
N HIS A 39 0.37 -7.11 -16.22
CA HIS A 39 -0.23 -6.68 -14.98
C HIS A 39 -0.13 -7.69 -13.82
N GLY A 40 0.68 -8.75 -13.97
CA GLY A 40 0.92 -9.75 -12.92
C GLY A 40 -0.26 -10.69 -12.65
N LEU A 41 -1.19 -10.82 -13.60
CA LEU A 41 -2.35 -11.72 -13.53
C LEU A 41 -2.10 -12.97 -14.37
N ASP A 42 -2.20 -14.16 -13.76
CA ASP A 42 -2.26 -15.43 -14.49
C ASP A 42 -3.68 -15.64 -15.04
N LEU A 43 -3.92 -15.06 -16.23
CA LEU A 43 -5.16 -15.22 -16.98
C LEU A 43 -4.98 -16.29 -18.05
N ARG A 44 -6.02 -17.09 -18.27
CA ARG A 44 -6.04 -18.18 -19.25
C ARG A 44 -7.31 -18.14 -20.08
N TYR A 45 -7.55 -17.02 -20.74
CA TYR A 45 -8.71 -16.86 -21.61
C TYR A 45 -8.46 -17.45 -22.99
N ASP A 46 -9.53 -17.96 -23.58
CA ASP A 46 -9.51 -18.57 -24.91
C ASP A 46 -10.63 -18.00 -25.79
N LYS A 47 -10.72 -18.48 -27.03
CA LYS A 47 -11.80 -18.07 -27.96
C LYS A 47 -13.19 -18.31 -27.36
N THR A 48 -13.34 -19.34 -26.51
CA THR A 48 -14.59 -19.73 -25.88
C THR A 48 -15.01 -18.69 -24.84
N SER A 49 -14.05 -18.15 -24.10
CA SER A 49 -14.25 -17.08 -23.12
C SER A 49 -14.79 -15.82 -23.79
N VAL A 50 -14.18 -15.38 -24.90
CA VAL A 50 -14.67 -14.24 -25.69
C VAL A 50 -16.07 -14.50 -26.26
N THR A 51 -16.32 -15.73 -26.72
CA THR A 51 -17.66 -16.14 -27.19
C THR A 51 -18.70 -16.06 -26.07
N ARG A 52 -18.35 -16.41 -24.84
CA ARG A 52 -19.22 -16.26 -23.67
C ARG A 52 -19.48 -14.77 -23.36
N TRP A 53 -18.47 -13.91 -23.46
CA TRP A 53 -18.64 -12.46 -23.29
C TRP A 53 -19.59 -11.86 -24.32
N LEU A 54 -19.45 -12.26 -25.59
CA LEU A 54 -20.38 -11.87 -26.67
C LEU A 54 -21.81 -12.35 -26.43
N ARG A 55 -21.99 -13.49 -25.75
CA ARG A 55 -23.30 -14.00 -25.31
C ARG A 55 -23.82 -13.36 -24.02
N GLY A 56 -23.19 -12.28 -23.54
CA GLY A 56 -23.62 -11.53 -22.37
C GLY A 56 -23.09 -12.05 -21.03
N GLN A 57 -22.12 -12.96 -21.01
CA GLN A 57 -21.44 -13.31 -19.76
C GLN A 57 -20.47 -12.20 -19.35
N GLN A 58 -20.65 -11.62 -18.18
CA GLN A 58 -19.73 -10.62 -17.66
C GLN A 58 -18.40 -11.26 -17.22
N PRO A 59 -17.24 -10.77 -17.72
CA PRO A 59 -15.94 -11.12 -17.17
C PRO A 59 -15.83 -10.61 -15.73
N ARG A 60 -15.14 -11.34 -14.86
CA ARG A 60 -14.99 -10.98 -13.44
C ARG A 60 -13.68 -10.23 -13.17
N GLY A 61 -13.65 -9.52 -12.04
CA GLY A 61 -12.46 -8.85 -11.53
C GLY A 61 -12.03 -7.70 -12.43
N THR A 62 -10.74 -7.58 -12.71
CA THR A 62 -10.15 -6.53 -13.56
C THR A 62 -10.24 -6.80 -15.05
N THR A 63 -10.73 -7.98 -15.44
CA THR A 63 -10.81 -8.40 -16.84
C THR A 63 -11.56 -7.39 -17.72
N PRO A 64 -12.71 -6.80 -17.32
CA PRO A 64 -13.37 -5.79 -18.16
C PRO A 64 -12.50 -4.56 -18.47
N ALA A 65 -11.67 -4.10 -17.52
CA ALA A 65 -10.73 -3.01 -17.74
C ALA A 65 -9.57 -3.42 -18.66
N LEU A 66 -9.06 -4.64 -18.55
CA LEU A 66 -8.03 -5.17 -19.45
C LEU A 66 -8.54 -5.28 -20.88
N ILE A 67 -9.77 -5.75 -21.07
CA ILE A 67 -10.40 -5.80 -22.39
C ILE A 67 -10.48 -4.37 -22.96
N ALA A 68 -11.00 -3.41 -22.18
CA ALA A 68 -11.08 -2.01 -22.61
C ALA A 68 -9.72 -1.38 -22.95
N GLU A 69 -8.67 -1.71 -22.20
CA GLU A 69 -7.29 -1.27 -22.47
C GLU A 69 -6.74 -1.88 -23.77
N VAL A 70 -7.00 -3.16 -24.05
CA VAL A 70 -6.61 -3.80 -25.32
C VAL A 70 -7.24 -3.07 -26.52
N PHE A 71 -8.51 -2.68 -26.42
CA PHE A 71 -9.16 -1.88 -27.46
C PHE A 71 -8.63 -0.45 -27.54
N THR A 72 -8.38 0.18 -26.39
CA THR A 72 -7.80 1.53 -26.31
C THR A 72 -6.46 1.60 -27.03
N ARG A 73 -5.54 0.66 -26.75
CA ARG A 73 -4.23 0.56 -27.42
C ARG A 73 -4.38 0.32 -28.92
N ARG A 74 -5.37 -0.46 -29.33
CA ARG A 74 -5.57 -0.85 -30.74
C ARG A 74 -6.20 0.25 -31.59
N LEU A 75 -7.19 0.96 -31.04
CA LEU A 75 -7.99 1.95 -31.76
C LEU A 75 -7.49 3.39 -31.56
N GLY A 76 -6.54 3.63 -30.64
CA GLY A 76 -5.96 4.94 -30.41
C GLY A 76 -6.91 5.95 -29.75
N ARG A 77 -8.04 5.48 -29.19
CA ARG A 77 -9.02 6.28 -28.44
C ARG A 77 -9.32 5.62 -27.11
N ARG A 78 -9.55 6.43 -26.07
CA ARG A 78 -9.85 5.95 -24.72
C ARG A 78 -11.21 5.26 -24.70
N LEU A 79 -11.24 4.00 -24.29
CA LEU A 79 -12.45 3.21 -24.09
C LEU A 79 -12.50 2.68 -22.65
N SER A 80 -13.69 2.69 -22.07
CA SER A 80 -14.02 2.14 -20.75
C SER A 80 -14.72 0.80 -20.88
N ALA A 81 -14.77 0.00 -19.80
CA ALA A 81 -15.53 -1.25 -19.80
C ALA A 81 -17.01 -1.06 -20.18
N GLN A 82 -17.60 0.09 -19.82
CA GLN A 82 -18.97 0.44 -20.15
C GLN A 82 -19.16 0.70 -21.65
N ASP A 83 -18.16 1.28 -22.33
CA ASP A 83 -18.21 1.46 -23.80
C ASP A 83 -18.22 0.12 -24.55
N LEU A 84 -17.75 -0.95 -23.90
CA LEU A 84 -17.74 -2.32 -24.41
C LEU A 84 -18.99 -3.12 -23.98
N GLY A 85 -19.93 -2.52 -23.24
CA GLY A 85 -21.11 -3.23 -22.70
C GLY A 85 -20.77 -4.20 -21.57
N LEU A 86 -19.64 -3.99 -20.91
CA LEU A 86 -19.19 -4.77 -19.77
C LEU A 86 -19.45 -4.04 -18.45
N ASP A 87 -19.47 -4.79 -17.36
CA ASP A 87 -19.66 -4.24 -16.02
C ASP A 87 -18.62 -3.16 -15.72
N ALA A 88 -19.09 -2.06 -15.14
CA ALA A 88 -18.25 -0.93 -14.80
C ALA A 88 -17.18 -1.35 -13.78
N CYS A 89 -15.92 -1.16 -14.15
CA CYS A 89 -14.79 -1.31 -13.25
C CYS A 89 -13.82 -0.15 -13.45
N ALA A 90 -13.07 0.21 -12.41
CA ALA A 90 -12.06 1.26 -12.51
C ALA A 90 -11.03 0.89 -13.60
N PRO A 91 -10.58 1.85 -14.44
CA PRO A 91 -9.49 1.61 -15.39
C PRO A 91 -8.26 1.07 -14.66
N VAL A 92 -7.50 0.19 -15.32
CA VAL A 92 -6.39 -0.55 -14.67
C VAL A 92 -5.36 0.37 -14.03
N TYR A 93 -5.12 1.54 -14.65
CA TYR A 93 -4.18 2.57 -14.18
C TYR A 93 -4.82 3.75 -13.46
N ALA A 94 -6.15 3.84 -13.34
CA ALA A 94 -6.78 4.98 -12.67
C ALA A 94 -6.36 5.05 -11.19
N GLY A 95 -5.83 6.18 -10.74
CA GLY A 95 -5.25 6.38 -9.41
C GLY A 95 -3.79 5.91 -9.27
N LEU A 96 -3.20 5.39 -10.35
CA LEU A 96 -1.76 5.11 -10.46
C LEU A 96 -1.03 6.22 -11.24
N GLU A 97 -1.74 7.26 -11.69
CA GLU A 97 -1.10 8.42 -12.28
C GLU A 97 -0.25 9.15 -11.24
N PHE A 98 0.96 9.52 -11.64
CA PHE A 98 1.84 10.39 -10.87
C PHE A 98 1.62 11.83 -11.33
N ALA A 99 0.84 12.59 -10.55
CA ALA A 99 0.36 13.92 -10.96
C ALA A 99 1.52 14.86 -11.33
N ALA A 100 1.30 15.74 -12.31
CA ALA A 100 2.29 16.75 -12.69
C ALA A 100 2.35 17.88 -11.66
N THR A 101 1.22 18.23 -11.04
CA THR A 101 1.11 19.38 -10.12
C THR A 101 0.54 18.98 -8.74
N PRO A 102 0.79 19.77 -7.68
CA PRO A 102 0.18 19.53 -6.37
C PRO A 102 -1.36 19.58 -6.39
N ASP A 103 -1.93 20.46 -7.23
CA ASP A 103 -3.38 20.63 -7.35
C ASP A 103 -4.03 19.40 -7.96
N GLU A 104 -3.44 18.86 -9.03
CA GLU A 104 -3.86 17.60 -9.63
C GLU A 104 -3.69 16.43 -8.64
N ALA A 105 -2.61 16.41 -7.85
CA ALA A 105 -2.42 15.40 -6.82
C ALA A 105 -3.54 15.43 -5.76
N ILE A 106 -3.97 16.63 -5.35
CA ILE A 106 -5.13 16.80 -4.45
C ILE A 106 -6.40 16.25 -5.11
N ASP A 107 -6.66 16.58 -6.38
CA ASP A 107 -7.86 16.12 -7.07
C ASP A 107 -7.92 14.58 -7.19
N ILE A 108 -6.80 13.94 -7.55
CA ILE A 108 -6.70 12.48 -7.65
C ILE A 108 -6.89 11.82 -6.29
N VAL A 109 -6.15 12.26 -5.26
CA VAL A 109 -6.18 11.61 -3.94
C VAL A 109 -7.53 11.81 -3.23
N SER A 110 -8.12 13.01 -3.33
CA SER A 110 -9.46 13.28 -2.83
C SER A 110 -10.53 12.44 -3.54
N GLY A 111 -10.41 12.29 -4.86
CA GLY A 111 -11.27 11.39 -5.62
C GLY A 111 -11.15 9.93 -5.17
N LEU A 112 -9.96 9.49 -4.76
CA LEU A 112 -9.73 8.16 -4.22
C LEU A 112 -10.35 7.97 -2.83
N TRP A 113 -10.19 8.95 -1.93
CA TRP A 113 -10.79 8.92 -0.59
C TRP A 113 -12.32 8.84 -0.63
N ARG A 114 -12.98 9.72 -1.40
CA ARG A 114 -14.45 9.71 -1.56
C ARG A 114 -14.99 8.38 -2.08
N LYS A 115 -14.29 7.78 -3.05
CA LYS A 115 -14.72 6.50 -3.63
C LYS A 115 -14.56 5.35 -2.62
N ASP A 116 -13.56 5.39 -1.75
CA ASP A 116 -13.28 4.33 -0.78
C ASP A 116 -14.06 4.48 0.55
N SER A 117 -14.42 5.71 0.94
CA SER A 117 -15.27 5.97 2.10
C SER A 117 -16.74 5.58 1.86
N GLY A 118 -17.19 5.63 0.61
CA GLY A 118 -18.51 5.17 0.17
C GLY A 118 -18.68 3.64 0.16
N SER A 119 -19.85 3.16 -0.28
CA SER A 119 -20.20 1.73 -0.34
C SER A 119 -19.54 0.97 -1.52
N HIS A 120 -18.54 1.57 -2.19
CA HIS A 120 -17.98 1.02 -3.42
C HIS A 120 -16.98 -0.13 -3.14
N ALA A 121 -17.54 -1.32 -2.91
CA ALA A 121 -16.78 -2.57 -2.81
C ALA A 121 -15.84 -2.83 -4.01
N GLU A 122 -16.13 -2.22 -5.17
CA GLU A 122 -15.38 -2.41 -6.41
C GLU A 122 -13.92 -1.91 -6.35
N LEU A 123 -13.61 -0.86 -5.58
CA LEU A 123 -12.22 -0.42 -5.44
C LEU A 123 -11.33 -1.47 -4.76
N ARG A 124 -11.91 -2.24 -3.83
CA ARG A 124 -11.19 -3.30 -3.11
C ARG A 124 -10.94 -4.52 -4.00
N LYS A 125 -11.67 -4.65 -5.10
CA LYS A 125 -11.51 -5.73 -6.09
C LYS A 125 -10.51 -5.36 -7.20
N ILE A 126 -9.96 -4.14 -7.20
CA ILE A 126 -8.96 -3.77 -8.18
C ILE A 126 -7.69 -4.60 -7.93
N ALA A 127 -7.21 -5.24 -8.99
CA ALA A 127 -5.99 -6.01 -8.95
C ALA A 127 -4.77 -5.12 -8.77
N PHE A 128 -3.77 -5.67 -8.10
CA PHE A 128 -2.42 -5.14 -8.10
C PHE A 128 -1.81 -5.24 -9.51
N THR A 129 -0.90 -4.32 -9.86
CA THR A 129 -0.19 -4.34 -11.15
C THR A 129 1.30 -4.04 -10.92
N PRO A 130 2.21 -5.01 -11.08
CA PRO A 130 3.65 -4.79 -10.89
C PRO A 130 4.20 -3.64 -11.74
N ALA A 131 3.80 -3.56 -13.02
CA ALA A 131 4.19 -2.49 -13.93
C ALA A 131 3.78 -1.07 -13.44
N GLY A 132 2.72 -0.98 -12.63
CA GLY A 132 2.21 0.26 -12.05
C GLY A 132 3.11 0.85 -10.97
N LEU A 133 4.18 0.15 -10.58
CA LEU A 133 5.19 0.64 -9.63
C LEU A 133 6.36 1.36 -10.32
N VAL A 134 6.59 1.09 -11.61
CA VAL A 134 7.81 1.53 -12.32
C VAL A 134 7.78 3.03 -12.61
N VAL A 135 6.71 3.51 -13.25
CA VAL A 135 6.61 4.92 -13.66
C VAL A 135 6.58 5.86 -12.45
N PRO A 136 5.73 5.67 -11.43
CA PRO A 136 5.71 6.56 -10.26
C PRO A 136 7.03 6.60 -9.49
N SER A 137 7.72 5.47 -9.32
CA SER A 137 9.00 5.44 -8.61
C SER A 137 10.12 6.14 -9.38
N ARG A 138 10.16 5.96 -10.71
CA ARG A 138 11.08 6.70 -11.60
C ARG A 138 10.79 8.20 -11.56
N ASP A 139 9.54 8.58 -11.75
CA ASP A 139 9.13 9.99 -11.86
C ASP A 139 9.38 10.73 -10.54
N TRP A 140 9.15 10.06 -9.40
CA TRP A 140 9.57 10.58 -8.11
C TRP A 140 11.09 10.73 -8.00
N LEU A 141 11.88 9.74 -8.43
CA LEU A 141 13.34 9.78 -8.33
C LEU A 141 13.93 10.97 -9.09
N ILE A 142 13.54 11.13 -10.36
CA ILE A 142 14.06 12.18 -11.25
C ILE A 142 13.38 13.53 -11.04
N GLY A 143 12.15 13.53 -10.53
CA GLY A 143 11.33 14.72 -10.36
C GLY A 143 11.83 15.61 -9.23
N ARG A 144 11.87 16.92 -9.44
CA ARG A 144 12.24 17.88 -8.38
C ARG A 144 11.07 18.10 -7.42
N ALA A 145 11.35 18.59 -6.22
CA ALA A 145 10.28 19.08 -5.36
C ALA A 145 9.50 20.19 -6.10
N ASP A 146 8.18 20.23 -5.91
CA ASP A 146 7.36 21.30 -6.48
C ASP A 146 7.89 22.65 -5.99
N GLU A 147 7.92 23.67 -6.86
CA GLU A 147 8.46 24.99 -6.51
C GLU A 147 7.65 25.67 -5.40
N ARG A 148 6.33 25.50 -5.43
CA ARG A 148 5.40 26.11 -4.48
C ARG A 148 4.22 25.21 -4.23
N VAL A 149 3.80 25.13 -2.97
CA VAL A 149 2.55 24.45 -2.55
C VAL A 149 1.61 25.37 -1.76
N GLY A 150 2.09 26.51 -1.24
CA GLY A 150 1.29 27.45 -0.47
C GLY A 150 0.14 28.06 -1.27
N ARG A 151 -1.06 28.12 -0.67
CA ARG A 151 -2.31 28.57 -1.28
C ARG A 151 -2.89 29.80 -0.58
N GLY A 152 -3.34 30.78 -1.37
CA GLY A 152 -4.15 31.92 -0.90
C GLY A 152 -3.39 33.10 -0.28
N GLU A 153 -2.09 32.96 0.02
CA GLU A 153 -1.23 34.09 0.38
C GLU A 153 -0.41 34.53 -0.84
N ARG A 154 -0.88 35.52 -1.60
CA ARG A 154 0.03 36.30 -2.45
C ARG A 154 0.85 37.17 -1.52
N GLY A 155 2.17 37.01 -1.57
CA GLY A 155 3.10 37.64 -0.63
C GLY A 155 2.93 39.16 -0.56
N ALA A 156 3.05 39.68 0.65
CA ALA A 156 3.30 41.08 0.94
C ALA A 156 4.76 41.45 0.60
N ASP A 157 5.23 41.06 -0.59
CA ASP A 157 6.56 41.41 -1.09
C ASP A 157 6.39 42.31 -2.33
N GLY A 158 6.17 43.59 -2.03
CA GLY A 158 6.36 44.70 -2.97
C GLY A 158 6.92 45.88 -2.17
N PRO A 159 8.08 46.45 -2.53
CA PRO A 159 8.62 47.59 -1.81
C PRO A 159 7.89 48.84 -2.30
N GLY A 160 7.07 49.46 -1.44
CA GLY A 160 6.57 50.81 -1.71
C GLY A 160 5.22 51.13 -1.08
N GLY A 161 5.23 52.03 -0.10
CA GLY A 161 4.04 52.76 0.33
C GLY A 161 3.84 52.82 1.83
N SER A 162 4.69 53.55 2.55
CA SER A 162 4.42 53.98 3.93
C SER A 162 3.22 54.93 3.95
N GLY A 163 2.01 54.38 4.04
CA GLY A 163 0.79 55.12 4.34
C GLY A 163 0.42 54.93 5.80
N ALA A 164 0.83 55.87 6.66
CA ALA A 164 0.43 55.91 8.06
C ALA A 164 -1.10 55.85 8.21
N ARG A 165 -1.62 54.84 8.93
CA ARG A 165 -3.02 54.81 9.37
C ARG A 165 -3.08 55.05 10.88
N VAL A 166 -3.75 56.15 11.21
CA VAL A 166 -4.07 56.64 12.57
C VAL A 166 -4.93 55.61 13.32
N PRO A 167 -4.75 55.39 14.64
CA PRO A 167 -5.57 54.44 15.39
C PRO A 167 -6.92 55.08 15.77
N ALA A 168 -8.02 54.51 15.28
CA ALA A 168 -9.36 54.83 15.78
C ALA A 168 -9.65 53.98 17.02
N GLN A 169 -9.93 54.66 18.13
CA GLN A 169 -10.28 54.06 19.42
C GLN A 169 -11.67 53.39 19.38
N GLY A 170 -11.74 52.20 19.97
CA GLY A 170 -12.83 51.79 20.87
C GLY A 170 -14.23 51.58 20.28
N ARG A 171 -14.49 50.37 19.79
CA ARG A 171 -15.76 49.68 20.07
C ARG A 171 -15.46 48.20 20.29
N ALA A 172 -15.67 47.73 21.52
CA ALA A 172 -15.56 46.32 21.88
C ALA A 172 -16.61 45.53 21.08
N LEU A 173 -16.17 44.93 19.98
CA LEU A 173 -16.96 43.93 19.28
C LEU A 173 -16.88 42.65 20.09
N VAL A 174 -17.96 42.36 20.81
CA VAL A 174 -18.24 41.07 21.45
C VAL A 174 -17.83 39.95 20.47
N PRO A 175 -17.00 38.97 20.86
CA PRO A 175 -16.66 37.86 19.98
C PRO A 175 -17.95 37.12 19.66
N ARG A 176 -18.45 37.27 18.43
CA ARG A 176 -19.50 36.40 17.92
C ARG A 176 -18.91 35.00 17.83
N GLN A 177 -19.15 34.19 18.86
CA GLN A 177 -19.08 32.74 18.79
C GLN A 177 -20.01 32.30 17.65
N ARG A 178 -19.46 32.09 16.46
CA ARG A 178 -20.11 31.25 15.47
C ARG A 178 -19.54 29.85 15.63
N LYS A 179 -20.31 29.06 16.38
CA LYS A 179 -20.34 27.60 16.34
C LYS A 179 -20.76 27.18 14.93
N ASP A 180 -19.78 27.01 14.06
CA ASP A 180 -19.83 25.96 13.04
C ASP A 180 -18.57 25.14 13.28
N THR A 181 -18.74 23.94 13.83
CA THR A 181 -17.65 23.01 14.09
C THR A 181 -17.18 22.30 12.81
N ASP A 182 -17.84 22.57 11.69
CA ASP A 182 -17.55 21.96 10.39
C ASP A 182 -16.67 22.89 9.54
N ARG A 183 -15.60 22.34 8.93
CA ARG A 183 -14.64 23.13 8.14
C ARG A 183 -15.23 23.46 6.78
N SER A 184 -15.48 24.74 6.54
CA SER A 184 -15.84 25.23 5.20
C SER A 184 -14.61 25.32 4.28
N PRO A 185 -14.74 25.09 2.96
CA PRO A 185 -13.68 25.31 1.98
C PRO A 185 -13.10 26.74 2.08
N GLY A 186 -11.77 26.87 2.00
CA GLY A 186 -11.09 28.17 2.03
C GLY A 186 -10.74 28.69 3.43
N GLN A 187 -10.96 27.93 4.50
CA GLN A 187 -10.47 28.27 5.84
C GLN A 187 -8.93 28.23 5.92
N ARG A 188 -8.36 29.07 6.79
CA ARG A 188 -6.91 29.13 7.04
C ARG A 188 -6.47 27.91 7.86
N VAL A 189 -5.47 27.19 7.38
CA VAL A 189 -4.89 26.03 8.09
C VAL A 189 -3.88 26.52 9.14
N THR A 190 -4.05 26.04 10.37
CA THR A 190 -3.19 26.39 11.51
C THR A 190 -2.15 25.30 11.79
N SER A 191 -1.12 25.62 12.59
CA SER A 191 -0.18 24.62 13.09
C SER A 191 -0.84 23.56 13.98
N GLY A 192 -1.91 23.94 14.70
CA GLY A 192 -2.69 23.01 15.53
C GLY A 192 -3.39 21.95 14.68
N ASP A 193 -3.89 22.34 13.50
CA ASP A 193 -4.53 21.41 12.56
C ASP A 193 -3.57 20.33 12.09
N ILE A 194 -2.37 20.74 11.68
CA ILE A 194 -1.33 19.83 11.22
C ILE A 194 -0.86 18.91 12.36
N ALA A 195 -0.78 19.44 13.58
CA ALA A 195 -0.47 18.64 14.77
C ALA A 195 -1.56 17.59 15.03
N ALA A 196 -2.84 17.96 14.90
CA ALA A 196 -3.96 17.03 15.04
C ALA A 196 -3.91 15.89 14.00
N LEU A 197 -3.63 16.20 12.72
CA LEU A 197 -3.44 15.17 11.68
C LEU A 197 -2.36 14.15 12.08
N ARG A 198 -1.24 14.62 12.64
CA ARG A 198 -0.14 13.75 13.08
C ARG A 198 -0.55 12.88 14.27
N SER A 199 -1.20 13.45 15.28
CA SER A 199 -1.70 12.70 16.44
C SER A 199 -2.71 11.63 16.05
N VAL A 200 -3.61 11.94 15.12
CA VAL A 200 -4.57 10.96 14.57
C VAL A 200 -3.83 9.84 13.80
N GLY A 201 -2.78 10.18 13.06
CA GLY A 201 -1.91 9.20 12.42
C GLY A 201 -1.28 8.22 13.42
N GLU A 202 -0.75 8.72 14.53
CA GLU A 202 -0.19 7.87 15.60
C GLU A 202 -1.25 6.94 16.22
N LEU A 203 -2.45 7.46 16.49
CA LEU A 203 -3.56 6.67 17.00
C LEU A 203 -3.90 5.50 16.06
N PHE A 204 -4.06 5.78 14.76
CA PHE A 204 -4.39 4.74 13.79
C PHE A 204 -3.26 3.72 13.60
N ARG A 205 -1.99 4.13 13.71
CA ARG A 205 -0.85 3.18 13.71
C ARG A 205 -0.88 2.25 14.90
N ALA A 206 -1.13 2.79 16.10
CA ALA A 206 -1.20 1.97 17.32
C ALA A 206 -2.31 0.90 17.20
N LEU A 207 -3.49 1.29 16.71
CA LEU A 207 -4.59 0.37 16.45
C LEU A 207 -4.24 -0.69 15.39
N ASP A 208 -3.59 -0.27 14.30
CA ASP A 208 -3.14 -1.18 13.23
C ASP A 208 -2.10 -2.21 13.71
N HIS A 209 -1.16 -1.80 14.56
CA HIS A 209 -0.15 -2.69 15.14
C HIS A 209 -0.75 -3.74 16.08
N ALA A 210 -1.73 -3.34 16.89
CA ALA A 210 -2.35 -4.19 17.90
C ALA A 210 -3.46 -5.10 17.35
N TYR A 211 -4.32 -4.60 16.44
CA TYR A 211 -5.56 -5.27 16.04
C TYR A 211 -5.67 -5.55 14.53
N GLY A 212 -4.65 -5.18 13.75
CA GLY A 212 -4.64 -5.31 12.30
C GLY A 212 -5.33 -4.14 11.58
N GLY A 213 -5.02 -4.02 10.30
CA GLY A 213 -5.39 -2.86 9.48
C GLY A 213 -6.88 -2.78 9.18
N GLY A 214 -7.62 -3.88 9.26
CA GLY A 214 -9.07 -3.88 9.06
C GLY A 214 -9.86 -3.22 10.19
N HIS A 215 -9.26 -3.02 11.38
CA HIS A 215 -9.98 -2.50 12.54
C HIS A 215 -10.41 -1.03 12.37
N ALA A 216 -9.47 -0.15 12.01
CA ALA A 216 -9.69 1.30 12.02
C ALA A 216 -9.63 1.97 10.64
N ARG A 217 -9.43 1.19 9.57
CA ARG A 217 -9.25 1.70 8.19
C ARG A 217 -10.37 2.61 7.72
N GLN A 218 -11.64 2.23 7.90
CA GLN A 218 -12.76 3.04 7.40
C GLN A 218 -12.82 4.41 8.07
N ALA A 219 -12.53 4.47 9.37
CA ALA A 219 -12.44 5.73 10.10
C ALA A 219 -11.28 6.59 9.59
N LEU A 220 -10.11 5.99 9.31
CA LEU A 220 -8.97 6.70 8.71
C LEU A 220 -9.32 7.31 7.34
N VAL A 221 -9.94 6.55 6.45
CA VAL A 221 -10.31 7.05 5.10
C VAL A 221 -11.38 8.16 5.19
N ARG A 222 -12.35 8.03 6.09
CA ARG A 222 -13.32 9.11 6.35
C ARG A 222 -12.66 10.36 6.90
N TYR A 223 -11.66 10.22 7.79
CA TYR A 223 -10.90 11.35 8.31
C TYR A 223 -10.07 12.04 7.20
N LEU A 224 -9.47 11.27 6.31
CA LEU A 224 -8.79 11.80 5.12
C LEU A 224 -9.76 12.62 4.24
N GLU A 225 -10.94 12.10 3.97
CA GLU A 225 -11.98 12.77 3.18
C GLU A 225 -12.55 14.04 3.87
N HIS A 226 -12.93 13.96 5.14
CA HIS A 226 -13.70 15.03 5.79
C HIS A 226 -12.82 16.07 6.48
N GLU A 227 -11.58 15.73 6.86
CA GLU A 227 -10.68 16.65 7.56
C GLU A 227 -9.47 17.03 6.70
N THR A 228 -8.82 16.05 6.09
CA THR A 228 -7.55 16.29 5.36
C THR A 228 -7.78 16.98 4.01
N GLU A 229 -8.78 16.55 3.23
CA GLU A 229 -9.11 17.19 1.95
C GLU A 229 -9.47 18.68 2.11
N PRO A 230 -10.39 19.09 3.01
CA PRO A 230 -10.70 20.51 3.20
C PRO A 230 -9.48 21.34 3.60
N MET A 231 -8.56 20.78 4.40
CA MET A 231 -7.29 21.43 4.74
C MET A 231 -6.40 21.62 3.52
N LEU A 232 -6.23 20.60 2.68
CA LEU A 232 -5.43 20.68 1.45
C LEU A 232 -5.98 21.72 0.46
N ARG A 233 -7.31 21.91 0.43
CA ARG A 233 -8.00 22.94 -0.36
C ARG A 233 -8.13 24.30 0.36
N GLY A 234 -7.59 24.43 1.56
CA GLY A 234 -7.64 25.64 2.37
C GLY A 234 -6.61 26.70 1.97
N VAL A 235 -6.42 27.68 2.88
CA VAL A 235 -5.44 28.77 2.74
C VAL A 235 -4.28 28.53 3.70
N TYR A 236 -3.05 28.58 3.21
CA TYR A 236 -1.83 28.34 4.00
C TYR A 236 -0.58 28.91 3.34
N SER A 237 0.36 29.34 4.17
CA SER A 237 1.70 29.76 3.75
C SER A 237 2.51 28.58 3.21
N GLU A 238 3.60 28.87 2.49
CA GLU A 238 4.48 27.85 1.94
C GLU A 238 5.03 26.87 3.00
N PRO A 239 5.59 27.32 4.15
CA PRO A 239 6.06 26.40 5.19
C PRO A 239 4.94 25.60 5.86
N ALA A 240 3.73 26.14 5.95
CA ALA A 240 2.57 25.40 6.46
C ALA A 240 2.11 24.34 5.44
N GLY A 241 2.10 24.68 4.15
CA GLY A 241 1.79 23.78 3.05
C GLY A 241 2.69 22.55 3.03
N ARG A 242 4.03 22.72 3.10
CA ARG A 242 4.96 21.57 3.13
C ARG A 242 4.67 20.61 4.28
N ARG A 243 4.41 21.15 5.47
CA ARG A 243 4.08 20.34 6.66
C ARG A 243 2.71 19.65 6.55
N LEU A 244 1.74 20.30 5.92
CA LEU A 244 0.42 19.74 5.64
C LEU A 244 0.51 18.59 4.62
N PHE A 245 1.20 18.80 3.50
CA PHE A 245 1.44 17.75 2.50
C PHE A 245 2.21 16.56 3.10
N ALA A 246 3.17 16.79 4.00
CA ALA A 246 3.86 15.71 4.70
C ALA A 246 2.89 14.89 5.59
N ALA A 247 2.01 15.55 6.34
CA ALA A 247 1.01 14.87 7.16
C ALA A 247 -0.02 14.12 6.30
N ALA A 248 -0.46 14.71 5.19
CA ALA A 248 -1.37 14.08 4.25
C ALA A 248 -0.74 12.86 3.56
N ALA A 249 0.52 12.96 3.12
CA ALA A 249 1.27 11.83 2.57
C ALA A 249 1.32 10.66 3.56
N ASP A 250 1.53 10.98 4.83
CA ASP A 250 1.66 9.98 5.88
C ASP A 250 0.36 9.25 6.21
N LEU A 251 -0.75 9.98 6.36
CA LEU A 251 -2.07 9.39 6.52
C LEU A 251 -2.51 8.60 5.28
N THR A 252 -2.19 9.10 4.07
CA THR A 252 -2.50 8.41 2.80
C THR A 252 -1.74 7.09 2.70
N ARG A 253 -0.44 7.09 3.03
CA ARG A 253 0.36 5.85 3.08
C ARG A 253 -0.21 4.88 4.13
N LEU A 254 -0.67 5.38 5.28
CA LEU A 254 -1.31 4.54 6.29
C LEU A 254 -2.64 3.93 5.80
N ALA A 255 -3.43 4.66 5.01
CA ALA A 255 -4.61 4.11 4.33
C ALA A 255 -4.23 3.03 3.31
N GLY A 256 -3.11 3.21 2.61
CA GLY A 256 -2.50 2.18 1.77
C GLY A 256 -2.08 0.93 2.56
N TRP A 257 -1.40 1.12 3.69
CA TRP A 257 -0.91 0.04 4.55
C TRP A 257 -2.05 -0.80 5.14
N THR A 258 -3.07 -0.15 5.66
CA THR A 258 -4.26 -0.83 6.21
C THR A 258 -5.07 -1.51 5.10
N SER A 259 -5.12 -0.96 3.88
CA SER A 259 -5.70 -1.61 2.70
C SER A 259 -4.91 -2.86 2.29
N TYR A 260 -3.58 -2.78 2.33
CA TYR A 260 -2.70 -3.91 2.07
C TYR A 260 -2.92 -5.03 3.10
N ASP A 261 -3.16 -4.68 4.37
CA ASP A 261 -3.39 -5.66 5.42
C ASP A 261 -4.70 -6.45 5.30
N ILE A 262 -5.71 -5.86 4.65
CA ILE A 262 -6.97 -6.53 4.32
C ILE A 262 -6.98 -7.14 2.90
N ALA A 263 -5.80 -7.31 2.29
CA ALA A 263 -5.60 -7.86 0.94
C ALA A 263 -6.25 -7.05 -0.21
N ALA A 264 -6.60 -5.78 0.00
CA ALA A 264 -7.05 -4.87 -1.05
C ALA A 264 -5.84 -4.29 -1.82
N HIS A 265 -5.04 -5.17 -2.45
CA HIS A 265 -3.71 -4.83 -2.94
C HIS A 265 -3.68 -3.74 -4.04
N GLY A 266 -4.59 -3.77 -5.01
CA GLY A 266 -4.65 -2.74 -6.05
C GLY A 266 -5.06 -1.36 -5.52
N LEU A 267 -5.87 -1.32 -4.46
CA LEU A 267 -6.23 -0.08 -3.77
C LEU A 267 -5.06 0.44 -2.92
N ALA A 268 -4.39 -0.45 -2.19
CA ALA A 268 -3.19 -0.12 -1.44
C ALA A 268 -2.10 0.50 -2.34
N GLN A 269 -1.89 -0.09 -3.53
CA GLN A 269 -0.95 0.40 -4.51
C GLN A 269 -1.24 1.86 -4.92
N ARG A 270 -2.50 2.19 -5.19
CA ARG A 270 -2.92 3.56 -5.53
C ARG A 270 -2.65 4.53 -4.40
N TYR A 271 -2.99 4.16 -3.17
CA TYR A 271 -2.67 4.98 -2.01
C TYR A 271 -1.18 5.22 -1.84
N PHE A 272 -0.32 4.21 -2.08
CA PHE A 272 1.12 4.41 -2.01
C PHE A 272 1.63 5.33 -3.12
N VAL A 273 1.13 5.20 -4.36
CA VAL A 273 1.49 6.12 -5.45
C VAL A 273 1.10 7.56 -5.11
N GLN A 274 -0.11 7.79 -4.60
CA GLN A 274 -0.56 9.12 -4.22
C GLN A 274 0.23 9.66 -3.01
N ALA A 275 0.53 8.83 -2.01
CA ALA A 275 1.39 9.22 -0.90
C ALA A 275 2.80 9.63 -1.35
N LEU A 276 3.36 8.93 -2.35
CA LEU A 276 4.67 9.24 -2.92
C LEU A 276 4.66 10.63 -3.60
N ARG A 277 3.58 10.93 -4.35
CA ARG A 277 3.41 12.24 -4.98
C ARG A 277 3.21 13.37 -3.97
N LEU A 278 2.44 13.12 -2.90
CA LEU A 278 2.27 14.08 -1.80
C LEU A 278 3.58 14.32 -1.04
N SER A 279 4.44 13.31 -0.90
CA SER A 279 5.76 13.48 -0.27
C SER A 279 6.69 14.36 -1.12
N GLN A 280 6.58 14.28 -2.46
CA GLN A 280 7.29 15.19 -3.37
C GLN A 280 6.79 16.63 -3.22
N ALA A 281 5.48 16.83 -3.12
CA ALA A 281 4.89 18.14 -2.83
C ALA A 281 5.33 18.67 -1.45
N ALA A 282 5.52 17.80 -0.47
CA ALA A 282 6.08 18.16 0.82
C ALA A 282 7.58 18.51 0.79
N ALA A 283 8.28 18.29 -0.34
CA ALA A 283 9.74 18.30 -0.44
C ALA A 283 10.42 17.33 0.54
N ASP A 284 9.75 16.24 0.93
CA ASP A 284 10.25 15.27 1.90
C ASP A 284 10.71 13.98 1.20
N ARG A 285 11.98 14.01 0.77
CA ARG A 285 12.63 12.87 0.10
C ARG A 285 12.82 11.68 1.03
N ALA A 286 13.11 11.93 2.31
CA ALA A 286 13.27 10.89 3.30
C ALA A 286 11.95 10.12 3.49
N TYR A 287 10.82 10.82 3.64
CA TYR A 287 9.51 10.18 3.71
C TYR A 287 9.12 9.47 2.40
N GLY A 288 9.46 10.03 1.24
CA GLY A 288 9.23 9.37 -0.05
C GLY A 288 9.95 8.02 -0.16
N SER A 289 11.17 7.92 0.38
CA SER A 289 11.90 6.63 0.48
C SER A 289 11.14 5.60 1.34
N TYR A 290 10.47 6.05 2.40
CA TYR A 290 9.64 5.20 3.24
C TYR A 290 8.38 4.70 2.52
N VAL A 291 7.75 5.56 1.69
CA VAL A 291 6.63 5.12 0.83
C VAL A 291 7.10 4.02 -0.14
N LEU A 292 8.27 4.18 -0.77
CA LEU A 292 8.85 3.15 -1.63
C LEU A 292 9.19 1.85 -0.87
N VAL A 293 9.64 1.95 0.38
CA VAL A 293 9.80 0.78 1.27
C VAL A 293 8.47 0.05 1.45
N THR A 294 7.36 0.76 1.67
CA THR A 294 6.05 0.12 1.81
C THR A 294 5.57 -0.56 0.53
N MET A 295 5.82 0.06 -0.63
CA MET A 295 5.55 -0.55 -1.94
C MET A 295 6.41 -1.80 -2.16
N SER A 296 7.69 -1.78 -1.79
CA SER A 296 8.59 -2.93 -1.91
C SER A 296 8.11 -4.09 -1.02
N ARG A 297 7.72 -3.82 0.24
CA ARG A 297 7.15 -4.83 1.13
C ARG A 297 5.87 -5.45 0.57
N GLN A 298 5.02 -4.67 -0.09
CA GLN A 298 3.84 -5.19 -0.78
C GLN A 298 4.25 -6.11 -1.94
N ALA A 299 5.22 -5.70 -2.76
CA ALA A 299 5.72 -6.48 -3.88
C ALA A 299 6.34 -7.82 -3.42
N VAL A 300 7.15 -7.82 -2.35
CA VAL A 300 7.70 -9.03 -1.71
C VAL A 300 6.59 -10.01 -1.32
N TYR A 301 5.55 -9.52 -0.64
CA TYR A 301 4.44 -10.36 -0.19
C TYR A 301 3.65 -10.99 -1.34
N LEU A 302 3.59 -10.32 -2.49
CA LEU A 302 2.93 -10.80 -3.69
C LEU A 302 3.86 -11.62 -4.62
N GLY A 303 5.12 -11.85 -4.24
CA GLY A 303 6.08 -12.62 -5.03
C GLY A 303 6.78 -11.83 -6.15
N HIS A 304 6.61 -10.52 -6.21
CA HIS A 304 7.22 -9.64 -7.21
C HIS A 304 8.59 -9.13 -6.76
N GLY A 305 9.54 -10.06 -6.62
CA GLY A 305 10.88 -9.79 -6.07
C GLY A 305 11.71 -8.80 -6.88
N ARG A 306 11.60 -8.81 -8.21
CA ARG A 306 12.35 -7.87 -9.09
C ARG A 306 11.93 -6.43 -8.85
N GLU A 307 10.61 -6.18 -8.82
CA GLU A 307 10.02 -4.88 -8.55
C GLU A 307 10.35 -4.42 -7.12
N ALA A 308 10.34 -5.33 -6.15
CA ALA A 308 10.72 -5.03 -4.77
C ALA A 308 12.17 -4.54 -4.66
N VAL A 309 13.12 -5.22 -5.32
CA VAL A 309 14.53 -4.80 -5.37
C VAL A 309 14.67 -3.45 -6.06
N GLN A 310 13.98 -3.23 -7.17
CA GLN A 310 14.01 -1.95 -7.89
C GLN A 310 13.52 -0.81 -6.99
N LEU A 311 12.37 -0.97 -6.33
CA LEU A 311 11.81 0.03 -5.42
C LEU A 311 12.77 0.34 -4.26
N ALA A 312 13.39 -0.68 -3.66
CA ALA A 312 14.36 -0.50 -2.59
C ALA A 312 15.59 0.29 -3.05
N ARG A 313 16.09 0.03 -4.27
CA ARG A 313 17.22 0.77 -4.84
C ARG A 313 16.88 2.20 -5.21
N VAL A 314 15.69 2.43 -5.76
CA VAL A 314 15.18 3.78 -6.02
C VAL A 314 15.06 4.57 -4.70
N ALA A 315 14.58 3.93 -3.64
CA ALA A 315 14.50 4.54 -2.32
C ALA A 315 15.89 4.94 -1.76
N GLN A 316 16.89 4.05 -1.90
CA GLN A 316 18.28 4.32 -1.54
C GLN A 316 18.87 5.50 -2.32
N GLN A 317 18.65 5.54 -3.64
CA GLN A 317 19.13 6.62 -4.49
C GLN A 317 18.44 7.95 -4.16
N GLY A 318 17.13 7.93 -3.90
CA GLY A 318 16.34 9.14 -3.65
C GLY A 318 16.58 9.79 -2.29
N VAL A 319 16.93 9.02 -1.25
CA VAL A 319 17.31 9.59 0.05
C VAL A 319 18.78 10.06 0.07
N GLY A 320 19.64 9.42 -0.73
CA GLY A 320 21.06 9.74 -0.81
C GLY A 320 21.88 9.32 0.41
N ALA A 321 23.17 9.68 0.41
CA ALA A 321 24.13 9.25 1.43
C ALA A 321 23.92 9.89 2.82
N SER A 322 23.11 10.95 2.91
CA SER A 322 22.79 11.65 4.16
C SER A 322 21.70 10.98 5.00
N ALA A 323 21.16 9.85 4.55
CA ALA A 323 20.17 9.10 5.31
C ALA A 323 20.74 8.68 6.68
N PRO A 324 19.98 8.84 7.79
CA PRO A 324 20.39 8.32 9.10
C PRO A 324 20.70 6.81 9.03
N PRO A 325 21.64 6.29 9.84
CA PRO A 325 22.06 4.89 9.79
C PRO A 325 20.89 3.89 9.90
N VAL A 326 19.90 4.17 10.74
CA VAL A 326 18.71 3.32 10.89
C VAL A 326 17.85 3.28 9.62
N VAL A 327 17.79 4.39 8.86
CA VAL A 327 17.09 4.45 7.57
C VAL A 327 17.86 3.66 6.52
N GLN A 328 19.19 3.77 6.49
CA GLN A 328 20.03 2.95 5.62
C GLN A 328 19.86 1.45 5.91
N ALA A 329 19.83 1.08 7.19
CA ALA A 329 19.58 -0.29 7.63
C ALA A 329 18.23 -0.83 7.12
N LEU A 330 17.16 -0.04 7.28
CA LEU A 330 15.83 -0.37 6.78
C LEU A 330 15.83 -0.59 5.25
N LEU A 331 16.47 0.31 4.50
CA LEU A 331 16.51 0.25 3.04
C LEU A 331 17.25 -0.99 2.54
N HIS A 332 18.38 -1.34 3.16
CA HIS A 332 19.13 -2.55 2.83
C HIS A 332 18.40 -3.83 3.23
N ALA A 333 17.72 -3.85 4.38
CA ALA A 333 16.92 -5.00 4.80
C ALA A 333 15.76 -5.26 3.80
N VAL A 334 15.11 -4.20 3.32
CA VAL A 334 14.02 -4.30 2.33
C VAL A 334 14.53 -4.75 0.96
N GLU A 335 15.74 -4.33 0.55
CA GLU A 335 16.40 -4.87 -0.64
C GLU A 335 16.70 -6.38 -0.48
N ALA A 336 17.20 -6.80 0.69
CA ALA A 336 17.49 -8.19 0.99
C ALA A 336 16.24 -9.09 0.88
N ARG A 337 15.08 -8.61 1.34
CA ARG A 337 13.80 -9.31 1.21
C ARG A 337 13.41 -9.58 -0.25
N GLY A 338 13.64 -8.61 -1.14
CA GLY A 338 13.43 -8.78 -2.57
C GLY A 338 14.33 -9.89 -3.15
N HIS A 339 15.62 -9.88 -2.80
CA HIS A 339 16.56 -10.94 -3.21
C HIS A 339 16.22 -12.32 -2.61
N GLY A 340 15.72 -12.36 -1.37
CA GLY A 340 15.29 -13.59 -0.70
C GLY A 340 14.18 -14.30 -1.47
N VAL A 341 13.14 -13.57 -1.88
CA VAL A 341 12.03 -14.12 -2.70
C VAL A 341 12.50 -14.58 -4.09
N LEU A 342 13.55 -13.98 -4.65
CA LEU A 342 14.15 -14.40 -5.92
C LEU A 342 15.07 -15.63 -5.79
N GLY A 343 15.37 -16.10 -4.58
CA GLY A 343 16.34 -17.17 -4.36
C GLY A 343 17.80 -16.74 -4.53
N GLU A 344 18.08 -15.44 -4.59
CA GLU A 344 19.40 -14.89 -4.89
C GLU A 344 20.27 -14.83 -3.61
N VAL A 345 20.76 -15.99 -3.16
CA VAL A 345 21.50 -16.15 -1.89
C VAL A 345 22.59 -15.10 -1.70
N ARG A 346 23.50 -14.93 -2.69
CA ARG A 346 24.64 -14.00 -2.57
C ARG A 346 24.20 -12.55 -2.41
N ALA A 347 23.23 -12.11 -3.22
CA ALA A 347 22.74 -10.73 -3.19
C ALA A 347 21.95 -10.44 -1.91
N CYS A 348 21.13 -11.41 -1.47
CA CYS A 348 20.41 -11.34 -0.21
C CYS A 348 21.37 -11.20 0.98
N THR A 349 22.35 -12.10 1.11
CA THR A 349 23.35 -12.05 2.19
C THR A 349 24.15 -10.74 2.17
N ALA A 350 24.57 -10.27 1.00
CA ALA A 350 25.29 -8.99 0.90
C ALA A 350 24.45 -7.81 1.40
N ALA A 351 23.15 -7.76 1.04
CA ALA A 351 22.24 -6.73 1.50
C ALA A 351 21.97 -6.82 3.02
N LEU A 352 21.81 -8.03 3.58
CA LEU A 352 21.68 -8.24 5.03
C LEU A 352 22.91 -7.74 5.80
N VAL A 353 24.13 -8.04 5.32
CA VAL A 353 25.37 -7.53 5.93
C VAL A 353 25.43 -6.01 5.91
N ARG A 354 25.00 -5.36 4.82
CA ARG A 354 24.90 -3.88 4.78
C ARG A 354 23.88 -3.35 5.78
N ALA A 355 22.74 -4.01 5.92
CA ALA A 355 21.69 -3.63 6.86
C ALA A 355 22.18 -3.69 8.32
N GLU A 356 22.84 -4.79 8.69
CA GLU A 356 23.43 -4.98 10.02
C GLU A 356 24.51 -3.93 10.33
N ARG A 357 25.46 -3.71 9.40
CA ARG A 357 26.51 -2.70 9.58
C ARG A 357 25.93 -1.29 9.79
N ALA A 358 24.91 -0.93 9.01
CA ALA A 358 24.23 0.36 9.16
C ALA A 358 23.52 0.46 10.53
N MET A 359 22.88 -0.62 10.98
CA MET A 359 22.25 -0.66 12.32
C MET A 359 23.27 -0.52 13.44
N THR A 360 24.40 -1.22 13.39
CA THR A 360 25.49 -1.12 14.38
C THR A 360 26.14 0.26 14.39
N SER A 361 26.06 1.00 13.28
CA SER A 361 26.62 2.35 13.17
C SER A 361 25.74 3.43 13.81
N ALA A 362 24.47 3.13 14.13
CA ALA A 362 23.56 4.06 14.79
C ALA A 362 23.99 4.34 16.23
N ARG A 363 23.94 5.61 16.65
CA ARG A 363 24.37 6.05 17.99
C ARG A 363 23.19 6.55 18.82
N PRO A 364 23.25 6.40 20.17
CA PRO A 364 22.32 7.09 21.05
C PRO A 364 22.35 8.60 20.81
N GLY A 365 21.19 9.20 20.53
CA GLY A 365 21.06 10.63 20.26
C GLY A 365 21.03 11.01 18.77
N ASP A 366 21.25 10.07 17.85
CA ASP A 366 21.05 10.31 16.42
C ASP A 366 19.60 10.74 16.16
N GLU A 367 19.42 11.75 15.29
CA GLU A 367 18.08 12.18 14.89
C GLU A 367 17.44 11.11 13.99
N VAL A 368 16.45 10.42 14.53
CA VAL A 368 15.68 9.39 13.81
C VAL A 368 14.31 9.95 13.40
N PRO A 369 14.00 9.98 12.08
CA PRO A 369 12.68 10.33 11.60
C PRO A 369 11.60 9.48 12.29
N TYR A 370 10.49 10.11 12.69
CA TYR A 370 9.45 9.43 13.50
C TYR A 370 8.99 8.10 12.89
N TRP A 371 8.85 8.05 11.56
CA TRP A 371 8.43 6.86 10.82
C TRP A 371 9.48 5.76 10.76
N ALA A 372 10.76 6.04 11.07
CA ALA A 372 11.83 5.05 11.10
C ALA A 372 12.05 4.44 12.50
N ARG A 373 11.47 5.06 13.56
CA ARG A 373 11.69 4.66 14.96
C ARG A 373 11.22 3.24 15.29
N TYR A 374 10.29 2.69 14.50
CA TYR A 374 9.83 1.31 14.70
C TYR A 374 10.89 0.27 14.28
N PHE A 375 11.91 0.68 13.50
CA PHE A 375 12.94 -0.21 12.97
C PHE A 375 14.12 -0.29 13.93
N ASP A 376 14.07 -1.29 14.81
CA ASP A 376 15.07 -1.60 15.82
C ASP A 376 15.75 -2.96 15.55
N GLU A 377 16.57 -3.43 16.48
CA GLU A 377 17.23 -4.75 16.40
C GLU A 377 16.21 -5.90 16.26
N GLY A 378 15.07 -5.81 16.95
CA GLY A 378 14.00 -6.80 16.84
C GLY A 378 13.38 -6.85 15.44
N GLN A 379 13.29 -5.70 14.78
CA GLN A 379 12.78 -5.59 13.41
C GLN A 379 13.79 -6.05 12.40
N LEU A 380 15.07 -5.73 12.60
CA LEU A 380 16.13 -6.25 11.75
C LEU A 380 16.19 -7.78 11.81
N ALA A 381 16.13 -8.37 13.02
CA ALA A 381 16.11 -9.81 13.20
C ALA A 381 14.91 -10.47 12.47
N ASP A 382 13.74 -9.85 12.46
CA ASP A 382 12.58 -10.35 11.71
C ASP A 382 12.80 -10.34 10.19
N GLU A 383 13.45 -9.31 9.65
CA GLU A 383 13.79 -9.26 8.23
C GLU A 383 14.79 -10.36 7.84
N PHE A 384 15.79 -10.61 8.70
CA PHE A 384 16.73 -11.71 8.54
C PHE A 384 16.00 -13.07 8.56
N ALA A 385 15.11 -13.27 9.53
CA ALA A 385 14.35 -14.51 9.66
C ALA A 385 13.54 -14.82 8.40
N HIS A 386 12.87 -13.81 7.83
CA HIS A 386 12.13 -13.95 6.59
C HIS A 386 13.04 -14.23 5.39
N CYS A 387 14.16 -13.51 5.25
CA CYS A 387 15.13 -13.77 4.17
C CYS A 387 15.63 -15.21 4.20
N HIS A 388 16.06 -15.69 5.37
CA HIS A 388 16.55 -17.05 5.53
C HIS A 388 15.46 -18.10 5.32
N ARG A 389 14.21 -17.84 5.71
CA ARG A 389 13.07 -18.71 5.39
C ARG A 389 12.88 -18.84 3.89
N ASP A 390 12.87 -17.72 3.18
CA ASP A 390 12.63 -17.68 1.73
C ASP A 390 13.76 -18.39 0.96
N LEU A 391 14.98 -18.35 1.49
CA LEU A 391 16.14 -19.11 0.99
C LEU A 391 16.24 -20.55 1.52
N SER A 392 15.24 -21.04 2.27
CA SER A 392 15.24 -22.37 2.92
C SER A 392 16.42 -22.64 3.86
N GLN A 393 17.01 -21.59 4.43
CA GLN A 393 18.07 -21.64 5.43
C GLN A 393 17.46 -21.68 6.85
N TYR A 394 16.75 -22.78 7.14
CA TYR A 394 15.83 -22.85 8.28
C TYR A 394 16.50 -22.67 9.65
N ARG A 395 17.73 -23.16 9.84
CA ARG A 395 18.45 -22.98 11.11
C ARG A 395 18.68 -21.50 11.45
N ALA A 396 19.18 -20.72 10.48
CA ALA A 396 19.38 -19.28 10.65
C ALA A 396 18.04 -18.55 10.80
N SER A 397 17.03 -18.96 10.02
CA SER A 397 15.67 -18.40 10.12
C SER A 397 15.09 -18.54 11.52
N ALA A 398 15.21 -19.73 12.14
CA ALA A 398 14.71 -19.99 13.49
C ALA A 398 15.40 -19.11 14.55
N GLN A 399 16.74 -19.03 14.50
CA GLN A 399 17.52 -18.20 15.43
C GLN A 399 17.11 -16.73 15.39
N HIS A 400 16.97 -16.17 14.18
CA HIS A 400 16.58 -14.78 14.01
C HIS A 400 15.11 -14.53 14.39
N ALA A 401 14.20 -15.47 14.10
CA ALA A 401 12.80 -15.34 14.48
C ALA A 401 12.62 -15.37 16.01
N GLU A 402 13.36 -16.24 16.72
CA GLU A 402 13.38 -16.27 18.19
C GLU A 402 13.91 -14.97 18.78
N ARG A 403 15.03 -14.47 18.25
CA ARG A 403 15.59 -13.18 18.67
C ARG A 403 14.58 -12.05 18.49
N SER A 404 13.89 -12.00 17.35
CA SER A 404 12.85 -10.99 17.11
C SER A 404 11.70 -11.10 18.11
N LEU A 405 11.18 -12.31 18.37
CA LEU A 405 10.09 -12.53 19.33
C LEU A 405 10.46 -12.18 20.77
N GLN A 406 11.74 -12.29 21.14
CA GLN A 406 12.26 -11.88 22.45
C GLN A 406 12.34 -10.35 22.58
N LEU A 407 12.81 -9.67 21.54
CA LEU A 407 13.05 -8.22 21.56
C LEU A 407 11.78 -7.38 21.32
N ARG A 408 10.89 -7.86 20.45
CA ARG A 408 9.77 -7.07 19.94
C ARG A 408 8.68 -6.88 20.98
N ALA A 409 8.32 -5.62 21.25
CA ALA A 409 7.27 -5.28 22.22
C ALA A 409 5.91 -5.94 21.90
N PRO A 410 5.12 -6.32 22.92
CA PRO A 410 3.80 -6.95 22.74
C PRO A 410 2.81 -6.13 21.89
N ALA A 411 2.93 -4.80 21.88
CA ALA A 411 2.09 -3.90 21.09
C ALA A 411 2.15 -4.14 19.58
N PHE A 412 3.23 -4.76 19.07
CA PHE A 412 3.36 -5.16 17.67
C PHE A 412 2.75 -6.55 17.41
N ALA A 413 1.54 -6.79 17.91
CA ALA A 413 0.90 -8.10 17.92
C ALA A 413 0.86 -8.77 16.53
N ARG A 414 0.46 -8.03 15.48
CA ARG A 414 0.42 -8.56 14.11
C ARG A 414 1.80 -8.99 13.59
N SER A 415 2.83 -8.17 13.80
CA SER A 415 4.19 -8.50 13.37
C SER A 415 4.76 -9.70 14.13
N ARG A 416 4.39 -9.86 15.41
CA ARG A 416 4.74 -11.03 16.22
C ARG A 416 4.07 -12.31 15.69
N VAL A 417 2.83 -12.24 15.20
CA VAL A 417 2.17 -13.36 14.51
C VAL A 417 2.94 -13.76 13.25
N PHE A 418 3.29 -12.80 12.38
CA PHE A 418 4.10 -13.10 11.19
C PHE A 418 5.42 -13.80 11.54
N CYS A 419 6.14 -13.26 12.53
CA CYS A 419 7.41 -13.82 12.98
C CYS A 419 7.24 -15.23 13.59
N ARG A 420 6.14 -15.48 14.33
CA ARG A 420 5.85 -16.81 14.88
C ARG A 420 5.56 -17.84 13.78
N VAL A 421 4.85 -17.46 12.73
CA VAL A 421 4.63 -18.34 11.56
C VAL A 421 5.94 -18.60 10.81
N VAL A 422 6.82 -17.61 10.70
CA VAL A 422 8.18 -17.79 10.14
C VAL A 422 8.95 -18.81 10.98
N LEU A 423 8.94 -18.69 12.31
CA LEU A 423 9.57 -19.65 13.22
C LEU A 423 8.96 -21.05 13.06
N ALA A 424 7.62 -21.17 13.02
CA ALA A 424 6.93 -22.45 12.80
C ALA A 424 7.35 -23.09 11.48
N THR A 425 7.45 -22.30 10.41
CA THR A 425 7.91 -22.76 9.09
C THR A 425 9.37 -23.22 9.13
N ALA A 426 10.23 -22.51 9.86
CA ALA A 426 11.63 -22.89 10.04
C ALA A 426 11.76 -24.21 10.84
N ARG A 427 11.01 -24.36 11.92
CA ARG A 427 10.95 -25.60 12.71
C ARG A 427 10.46 -26.78 11.88
N LEU A 428 9.44 -26.58 11.04
CA LEU A 428 8.97 -27.57 10.09
C LEU A 428 10.09 -27.98 9.10
N GLY A 429 10.80 -27.00 8.53
CA GLY A 429 11.91 -27.25 7.62
C GLY A 429 13.11 -27.96 8.26
N LEU A 430 13.23 -27.94 9.58
CA LEU A 430 14.22 -28.69 10.36
C LEU A 430 13.72 -30.11 10.76
N GLY A 431 12.48 -30.46 10.42
CA GLY A 431 11.86 -31.74 10.79
C GLY A 431 11.25 -31.76 12.20
N GLU A 432 11.19 -30.61 12.89
CA GLU A 432 10.70 -30.48 14.27
C GLU A 432 9.18 -30.25 14.28
N LEU A 433 8.44 -31.28 13.85
CA LEU A 433 7.01 -31.18 13.53
C LEU A 433 6.13 -30.78 14.72
N ASP A 434 6.39 -31.31 15.92
CA ASP A 434 5.66 -30.95 17.15
C ASP A 434 5.76 -29.46 17.47
N GLN A 435 6.99 -28.92 17.45
CA GLN A 435 7.23 -27.50 17.71
C GLN A 435 6.61 -26.61 16.64
N ALA A 436 6.72 -27.02 15.37
CA ALA A 436 6.09 -26.30 14.26
C ALA A 436 4.57 -26.21 14.46
N CYS A 437 3.91 -27.33 14.79
CA CYS A 437 2.46 -27.38 15.02
C CYS A 437 2.04 -26.55 16.24
N ALA A 438 2.80 -26.59 17.34
CA ALA A 438 2.51 -25.79 18.53
C ALA A 438 2.55 -24.28 18.25
N LEU A 439 3.63 -23.82 17.60
CA LEU A 439 3.81 -22.42 17.21
C LEU A 439 2.78 -21.98 16.17
N GLY A 440 2.45 -22.86 15.21
CA GLY A 440 1.40 -22.63 14.23
C GLY A 440 0.05 -22.41 14.89
N ALA A 441 -0.32 -23.23 15.88
CA ALA A 441 -1.60 -23.13 16.58
C ALA A 441 -1.70 -21.84 17.41
N GLU A 442 -0.62 -21.43 18.09
CA GLU A 442 -0.55 -20.14 18.77
C GLU A 442 -0.73 -18.97 17.78
N ALA A 443 -0.08 -19.04 16.62
CA ALA A 443 -0.21 -18.01 15.60
C ALA A 443 -1.64 -17.95 15.02
N ALA A 444 -2.29 -19.10 14.83
CA ALA A 444 -3.68 -19.19 14.37
C ALA A 444 -4.65 -18.56 15.37
N GLN A 445 -4.52 -18.88 16.66
CA GLN A 445 -5.32 -18.26 17.74
C GLN A 445 -5.18 -16.74 17.73
N GLN A 446 -3.94 -16.23 17.66
CA GLN A 446 -3.70 -14.79 17.65
C GLN A 446 -4.24 -14.14 16.37
N ALA A 447 -4.12 -14.82 15.22
CA ALA A 447 -4.64 -14.34 13.95
C ALA A 447 -6.20 -14.26 13.96
N SER A 448 -6.89 -15.18 14.64
CA SER A 448 -8.36 -15.14 14.75
C SER A 448 -8.88 -13.95 15.57
N GLU A 449 -8.05 -13.38 16.45
CA GLU A 449 -8.40 -12.24 17.28
C GLU A 449 -8.15 -10.88 16.60
N MET A 450 -7.61 -10.86 15.37
CA MET A 450 -7.28 -9.62 14.65
C MET A 450 -7.98 -9.50 13.29
N ARG A 451 -8.19 -8.26 12.84
CA ARG A 451 -8.73 -7.96 11.51
C ARG A 451 -7.60 -7.77 10.50
N SER A 452 -6.89 -8.84 10.19
CA SER A 452 -5.79 -8.87 9.22
C SER A 452 -5.93 -10.07 8.28
N ALA A 453 -6.18 -9.81 7.00
CA ALA A 453 -6.19 -10.85 5.98
C ALA A 453 -4.79 -11.44 5.75
N ARG A 454 -3.75 -10.61 5.91
CA ARG A 454 -2.36 -11.06 5.84
C ARG A 454 -2.00 -12.05 6.94
N ALA A 455 -2.44 -11.82 8.18
CA ALA A 455 -2.20 -12.76 9.29
C ALA A 455 -2.85 -14.12 9.00
N ALA A 456 -4.11 -14.10 8.55
CA ALA A 456 -4.79 -15.31 8.13
C ALA A 456 -4.09 -16.00 6.94
N GLU A 457 -3.56 -15.27 5.96
CA GLU A 457 -2.81 -15.87 4.84
C GLU A 457 -1.48 -16.49 5.28
N TYR A 458 -0.75 -15.87 6.23
CA TYR A 458 0.46 -16.47 6.79
C TYR A 458 0.16 -17.82 7.43
N VAL A 459 -0.91 -17.92 8.23
CA VAL A 459 -1.35 -19.18 8.82
C VAL A 459 -1.75 -20.18 7.73
N ARG A 460 -2.56 -19.77 6.75
CA ARG A 460 -2.96 -20.64 5.62
C ARG A 460 -1.77 -21.12 4.78
N ASP A 461 -0.72 -20.32 4.61
CA ASP A 461 0.51 -20.77 3.94
C ASP A 461 1.22 -21.87 4.73
N PHE A 462 1.30 -21.71 6.05
CA PHE A 462 1.85 -22.74 6.92
C PHE A 462 1.01 -24.02 6.88
N GLU A 463 -0.32 -23.93 6.89
CA GLU A 463 -1.22 -25.08 6.75
C GLU A 463 -0.99 -25.86 5.46
N ARG A 464 -0.80 -25.17 4.33
CA ARG A 464 -0.47 -25.80 3.05
C ARG A 464 0.84 -26.59 3.13
N ARG A 465 1.82 -26.10 3.87
CA ARG A 465 3.12 -26.79 4.08
C ARG A 465 3.01 -28.02 4.99
N LEU A 466 1.96 -28.12 5.79
CA LEU A 466 1.69 -29.31 6.61
C LEU A 466 1.00 -30.44 5.85
N GLU A 467 0.50 -30.21 4.63
CA GLU A 467 -0.24 -31.23 3.87
C GLU A 467 0.54 -32.54 3.65
N PRO A 468 1.87 -32.53 3.38
CA PRO A 468 2.66 -33.76 3.31
C PRO A 468 2.68 -34.58 4.62
N TYR A 469 2.35 -33.96 5.75
CA TYR A 469 2.38 -34.54 7.10
C TYR A 469 0.99 -34.71 7.70
N ARG A 470 -0.08 -34.66 6.89
CA ARG A 470 -1.48 -34.67 7.36
C ARG A 470 -1.85 -35.82 8.30
N ASP A 471 -1.19 -36.97 8.17
CA ASP A 471 -1.44 -38.18 8.95
C ASP A 471 -0.58 -38.27 10.22
N ALA A 472 0.28 -37.27 10.48
CA ALA A 472 1.06 -37.19 11.70
C ALA A 472 0.19 -36.69 12.87
N SER A 473 0.39 -37.28 14.06
CA SER A 473 -0.35 -36.91 15.27
C SER A 473 -0.29 -35.40 15.60
N PRO A 474 0.87 -34.73 15.50
CA PRO A 474 0.95 -33.29 15.79
C PRO A 474 0.12 -32.43 14.83
N VAL A 475 0.02 -32.85 13.56
CA VAL A 475 -0.74 -32.13 12.53
C VAL A 475 -2.24 -32.30 12.72
N ARG A 476 -2.71 -33.48 13.13
CA ARG A 476 -4.12 -33.68 13.52
C ARG A 476 -4.49 -32.81 14.71
N SER A 477 -3.68 -32.82 15.77
CA SER A 477 -3.92 -31.98 16.95
C SER A 477 -3.92 -30.48 16.60
N TYR A 478 -3.02 -30.04 15.72
CA TYR A 478 -3.04 -28.68 15.19
C TYR A 478 -4.36 -28.37 14.45
N ARG A 479 -4.80 -29.24 13.53
CA ARG A 479 -6.05 -29.06 12.78
C ARG A 479 -7.27 -29.01 13.70
N ASP A 480 -7.33 -29.87 14.71
CA ASP A 480 -8.41 -29.87 15.71
C ASP A 480 -8.45 -28.54 16.48
N ARG A 481 -7.29 -28.02 16.88
CA ARG A 481 -7.18 -26.73 17.57
C ARG A 481 -7.60 -25.55 16.69
N VAL A 482 -7.17 -25.53 15.42
CA VAL A 482 -7.53 -24.46 14.48
C VAL A 482 -9.01 -24.52 14.12
N ALA A 483 -9.57 -25.71 13.92
CA ALA A 483 -11.01 -25.89 13.64
C ALA A 483 -11.90 -25.41 14.80
N ALA A 484 -11.40 -25.43 16.03
CA ALA A 484 -12.10 -24.91 17.20
C ALA A 484 -12.18 -23.37 17.25
N LEU A 485 -11.44 -22.65 16.39
CA LEU A 485 -11.42 -21.18 16.35
C LEU A 485 -12.58 -20.56 15.55
N GLY A 486 -13.35 -21.39 14.83
CA GLY A 486 -14.37 -20.95 13.86
C GLY A 486 -13.78 -20.74 12.47
#